data_AF-A0A923L1C5-F1
#
_entry.id   AF-A0A923L1C5-F1
#
_cell.length_a   1.000
_cell.length_b   1.000
_cell.length_c   1.000
_cell.angle_alpha   90.00
_cell.angle_beta   90.00
_cell.angle_gamma   90.00
#
_symmetry.space_group_name_H-M   'P 1'
#
loop_
_entity.id
_entity.type
_entity.pdbx_description
1 polymer ?
#
loop_
_entity_poly.entity_id
_entity_poly.type
_entity_poly.pdbx_seq_one_letter_code
_entity_poly.pdbx_strand_id
1 'polypeptide(L)'
;MAEKLLYYRKKKGITQRQLAESIGVKHNSISAWEKGTNAIDIEVLYRICCVLGISISDIYGRYGSYGADDLSFTERQIIEAYRGQPEMQTAVQRVLDIR
;
A
#
# COMPACT_ATOMS: atom_id res chain seq x y z
N MET A 1 7.67 1.07 6.28
CA MET A 1 6.53 1.57 7.10
C MET A 1 6.92 2.83 7.88
N ALA A 2 7.88 2.76 8.81
CA ALA A 2 8.27 3.87 9.69
C ALA A 2 8.52 5.20 8.96
N GLU A 3 9.32 5.18 7.90
CA GLU A 3 9.60 6.36 7.07
C GLU A 3 8.35 6.94 6.40
N LYS A 4 7.46 6.08 5.90
CA LYS A 4 6.20 6.48 5.24
C LYS A 4 5.23 7.09 6.25
N LEU A 5 5.10 6.50 7.44
CA LEU A 5 4.28 7.06 8.52
C LEU A 5 4.75 8.47 8.90
N LEU A 6 6.05 8.64 9.11
CA LEU A 6 6.66 9.94 9.41
C LEU A 6 6.39 10.95 8.28
N TYR A 7 6.56 10.52 7.02
CA TYR A 7 6.30 11.35 5.85
C TYR A 7 4.85 11.84 5.81
N TYR A 8 3.87 10.94 5.93
CA TYR A 8 2.45 11.32 5.84
C TYR A 8 2.00 12.15 7.04
N ARG A 9 2.50 11.88 8.25
CA ARG A 9 2.23 12.73 9.42
C ARG A 9 2.75 14.15 9.19
N LYS A 10 3.99 14.30 8.74
CA LYS A 10 4.58 15.61 8.42
C LYS A 10 3.84 16.29 7.26
N LYS A 11 3.45 15.56 6.22
CA LYS A 11 2.65 16.07 5.10
C LYS A 11 1.28 16.62 5.56
N LYS A 12 0.67 15.99 6.56
CA LYS A 12 -0.57 16.48 7.19
C LYS A 12 -0.34 17.65 8.17
N GLY A 13 0.91 17.99 8.50
CA GLY A 13 1.25 19.12 9.36
C GLY A 13 0.95 18.91 10.84
N ILE A 14 0.73 17.68 11.29
CA ILE A 14 0.40 17.38 12.70
C ILE A 14 1.61 16.87 13.47
N THR A 15 1.66 17.14 14.77
CA THR A 15 2.70 16.63 15.68
C THR A 15 2.46 15.17 16.04
N GLN A 16 3.49 14.48 16.57
CA GLN A 16 3.33 13.13 17.11
C GLN A 16 2.28 13.10 18.23
N ARG A 17 2.20 14.15 19.06
CA ARG A 17 1.24 14.27 20.14
C ARG A 17 -0.20 14.39 19.63
N GLN A 18 -0.44 15.26 18.65
CA GLN A 18 -1.76 15.42 18.04
C GLN A 18 -2.24 14.12 17.37
N LEU A 19 -1.33 13.39 16.70
CA LEU A 19 -1.66 12.08 16.14
C LEU A 19 -2.04 11.08 17.25
N ALA A 20 -1.26 11.04 18.34
CA ALA A 20 -1.51 10.15 19.46
C ALA A 20 -2.88 10.42 20.13
N GLU A 21 -3.20 11.70 20.36
CA GLU A 21 -4.49 12.16 20.89
C GLU A 21 -5.65 11.78 19.96
N SER A 22 -5.48 11.93 18.64
CA SER A 22 -6.51 11.62 17.64
C SER A 22 -6.90 10.14 17.58
N ILE A 23 -5.99 9.22 17.96
CA ILE A 23 -6.22 7.76 17.88
C ILE A 23 -6.24 7.08 19.26
N GLY A 24 -6.19 7.86 20.35
CA GLY A 24 -6.29 7.38 21.72
C GLY A 24 -5.08 6.56 22.21
N VAL A 25 -3.86 6.89 21.80
CA VAL A 25 -2.64 6.16 22.21
C VAL A 25 -1.62 7.07 22.91
N LYS A 26 -0.61 6.47 23.53
CA LYS A 26 0.48 7.21 24.15
C LYS A 26 1.38 7.82 23.09
N HIS A 27 1.89 9.03 23.33
CA HIS A 27 2.88 9.70 22.46
C HIS A 27 4.08 8.80 22.12
N ASN A 28 4.58 8.05 23.11
CA ASN A 28 5.72 7.15 22.93
C ASN A 28 5.45 6.04 21.90
N SER A 29 4.20 5.64 21.72
CA SER A 29 3.82 4.67 20.69
C SER A 29 4.08 5.23 19.28
N ILE A 30 3.71 6.48 19.02
CA ILE A 30 3.97 7.13 17.73
C ILE A 30 5.48 7.21 17.46
N SER A 31 6.25 7.63 18.47
CA SER A 31 7.71 7.72 18.36
C SER A 31 8.35 6.36 18.05
N ALA A 32 7.87 5.29 18.70
CA ALA A 32 8.36 3.93 18.44
C ALA A 32 8.01 3.46 17.02
N TRP A 33 6.81 3.74 16.52
CA TRP A 33 6.40 3.35 15.17
C TRP A 33 7.15 4.14 14.08
N GLU A 34 7.38 5.44 14.29
CA GLU A 34 8.18 6.26 13.37
C GLU A 34 9.67 5.91 13.38
N LYS A 35 10.16 5.23 14.44
CA LYS A 35 11.51 4.67 14.52
C LYS A 35 11.59 3.21 14.12
N GLY A 36 10.45 2.54 13.91
CA GLY A 36 10.38 1.11 13.60
C GLY A 36 10.78 0.18 14.75
N THR A 37 10.76 0.65 16.00
CA THR A 37 11.21 -0.13 17.17
C THR A 37 10.12 -0.98 17.81
N ASN A 38 8.86 -0.81 17.39
CA ASN A 38 7.74 -1.61 17.85
C ASN A 38 6.76 -1.89 16.71
N ALA A 39 6.12 -3.05 16.75
CA ALA A 39 5.03 -3.38 15.83
C ALA A 39 3.78 -2.55 16.14
N ILE A 40 2.97 -2.30 15.11
CA ILE A 40 1.67 -1.66 15.24
C ILE A 40 0.58 -2.71 15.10
N ASP A 41 -0.49 -2.59 15.89
CA ASP A 41 -1.69 -3.39 15.69
C ASP A 41 -2.45 -2.91 14.44
N ILE A 42 -3.10 -3.83 13.73
CA ILE A 42 -3.86 -3.55 12.51
C ILE A 42 -5.01 -2.56 12.74
N GLU A 43 -5.68 -2.62 13.89
CA GLU A 43 -6.77 -1.71 14.25
C GLU A 43 -6.24 -0.28 14.44
N VAL A 44 -5.10 -0.15 15.12
CA VAL A 44 -4.44 1.14 15.34
C VAL A 44 -3.94 1.72 14.03
N LEU A 45 -3.36 0.89 13.16
CA LEU A 45 -2.95 1.28 11.82
C LEU A 45 -4.12 1.83 11.01
N TYR A 46 -5.28 1.17 11.06
CA TYR A 46 -6.49 1.64 10.39
C TYR A 46 -6.92 3.03 10.89
N ARG A 47 -6.93 3.26 12.20
CA ARG A 47 -7.22 4.58 12.77
C ARG A 47 -6.23 5.65 12.30
N ILE A 48 -4.93 5.32 12.22
CA ILE A 48 -3.92 6.22 11.68
C ILE A 48 -4.21 6.55 10.22
N CYS A 49 -4.54 5.56 9.40
CA CYS A 49 -4.92 5.75 8.00
C CYS A 49 -6.10 6.73 7.87
N CYS A 50 -7.16 6.56 8.67
CA CYS A 50 -8.28 7.49 8.72
C CYS A 50 -7.86 8.91 9.12
N VAL A 51 -7.05 9.04 10.18
CA VAL A 51 -6.57 10.35 10.66
C VAL A 51 -5.62 11.00 9.68
N LEU A 52 -4.84 10.25 8.90
CA LEU A 52 -3.92 10.82 7.90
C LEU A 52 -4.55 11.00 6.52
N GLY A 53 -5.71 10.40 6.27
CA GLY A 53 -6.38 10.43 4.96
C GLY A 53 -5.64 9.60 3.90
N ILE A 54 -5.05 8.48 4.32
CA ILE A 54 -4.26 7.59 3.46
C ILE A 54 -4.77 6.16 3.57
N SER A 55 -4.44 5.33 2.59
CA SER A 55 -4.70 3.89 2.62
C SER A 55 -3.58 3.13 3.32
N ILE A 56 -3.85 1.88 3.71
CA ILE A 56 -2.80 0.96 4.19
C ILE A 56 -1.72 0.75 3.11
N SER A 57 -2.14 0.71 1.84
CA SER A 57 -1.26 0.58 0.67
C SER A 57 -0.27 1.74 0.53
N ASP A 58 -0.63 2.93 0.99
CA ASP A 58 0.29 4.07 1.00
C ASP A 58 1.47 3.82 1.96
N ILE A 59 1.19 3.23 3.14
CA ILE A 59 2.18 2.95 4.19
C ILE A 59 3.06 1.73 3.88
N TYR A 60 2.49 0.67 3.31
CA TYR A 60 3.23 -0.57 3.07
C TYR A 60 3.58 -0.82 1.59
N GLY A 61 3.11 0.03 0.68
CA GLY A 61 3.04 -0.33 -0.73
C GLY A 61 1.81 -1.21 -0.99
N ARG A 62 1.48 -1.46 -2.26
CA ARG A 62 0.45 -2.44 -2.58
C ARG A 62 0.93 -3.82 -2.12
N TYR A 63 0.35 -4.34 -1.03
CA TYR A 63 0.35 -5.77 -0.70
C TYR A 63 -0.41 -6.48 -1.82
N GLY A 64 0.30 -6.78 -2.91
CA GLY A 64 -0.30 -7.13 -4.18
C GLY A 64 0.64 -7.06 -5.39
N SER A 65 1.92 -6.74 -5.18
CA SER A 65 2.96 -7.12 -6.15
C SER A 65 3.68 -8.40 -5.74
N TYR A 66 2.92 -9.46 -5.49
CA TYR A 66 3.42 -10.82 -5.76
C TYR A 66 3.18 -11.19 -7.24
N GLY A 67 3.29 -10.22 -8.17
CA GLY A 67 3.12 -10.50 -9.60
C GLY A 67 2.92 -9.32 -10.57
N ALA A 68 2.86 -8.06 -10.12
CA ALA A 68 2.68 -6.92 -11.04
C ALA A 68 3.97 -6.11 -11.30
N ASP A 69 4.86 -6.05 -10.30
CA ASP A 69 6.23 -5.50 -10.42
C ASP A 69 7.28 -6.58 -10.72
N ASP A 70 6.89 -7.86 -10.79
CA ASP A 70 7.75 -8.99 -11.19
C ASP A 70 7.53 -9.42 -12.65
N LEU A 71 6.75 -8.63 -13.40
CA LEU A 71 6.64 -8.81 -14.84
C LEU A 71 7.92 -8.27 -15.49
N SER A 72 8.64 -9.14 -16.18
CA SER A 72 9.68 -8.72 -17.11
C SER A 72 9.10 -7.73 -18.11
N PHE A 73 9.98 -6.92 -18.71
CA PHE A 73 9.61 -5.97 -19.76
C PHE A 73 8.79 -6.63 -20.87
N THR A 74 9.14 -7.87 -21.24
CA THR A 74 8.44 -8.67 -22.24
C THR A 74 7.03 -9.04 -21.80
N GLU A 75 6.84 -9.53 -20.58
CA GLU A 75 5.51 -9.89 -20.06
C GLU A 75 4.59 -8.67 -20.00
N ARG A 76 5.13 -7.50 -19.65
CA ARG A 76 4.37 -6.25 -19.66
C ARG A 76 3.90 -5.88 -21.07
N GLN A 77 4.76 -5.98 -22.08
CA GLN A 77 4.38 -5.75 -23.47
C GLN A 77 3.31 -6.72 -23.97
N ILE A 78 3.43 -8.00 -23.63
CA ILE A 78 2.45 -9.03 -24.01
C ILE A 78 1.09 -8.70 -23.40
N ILE A 79 1.04 -8.34 -22.11
CA ILE A 79 -0.21 -7.98 -21.42
C ILE A 79 -0.84 -6.73 -22.04
N GLU A 80 -0.04 -5.71 -22.36
CA GLU A 80 -0.53 -4.48 -23.00
C GLU A 80 -1.09 -4.77 -24.40
N ALA A 81 -0.39 -5.55 -25.22
CA ALA A 81 -0.86 -5.98 -26.54
C ALA A 81 -2.14 -6.82 -26.45
N TYR A 82 -2.20 -7.77 -25.51
CA TYR A 82 -3.39 -8.59 -25.23
C TYR A 82 -4.59 -7.71 -24.86
N ARG A 83 -4.42 -6.75 -23.94
CA ARG A 83 -5.48 -5.82 -23.51
C ARG A 83 -5.99 -4.94 -24.65
N GLY A 84 -5.12 -4.58 -25.59
CA GLY A 84 -5.46 -3.77 -26.76
C GLY A 84 -6.24 -4.50 -27.85
N GLN A 85 -6.38 -5.83 -27.80
CA GLN A 85 -7.04 -6.62 -28.84
C GLN A 85 -8.10 -7.58 -28.27
N PRO A 86 -9.31 -7.08 -27.91
CA PRO A 86 -10.37 -7.89 -27.30
C PRO A 86 -10.75 -9.16 -28.10
N GLU A 87 -10.69 -9.10 -29.42
CA GLU A 87 -11.00 -10.25 -30.30
C GLU A 87 -10.00 -11.40 -30.12
N MET A 88 -8.72 -11.08 -29.95
CA MET A 88 -7.66 -12.07 -29.73
C MET A 88 -7.67 -12.65 -28.31
N GLN A 89 -8.25 -11.94 -27.34
CA GLN A 89 -8.31 -12.42 -25.95
C GLN A 89 -9.03 -13.75 -25.83
N THR A 90 -10.16 -13.91 -26.54
CA THR A 90 -10.94 -15.15 -26.55
C THR A 90 -10.12 -16.32 -27.10
N ALA A 91 -9.35 -16.08 -28.17
CA ALA A 91 -8.50 -17.10 -28.75
C ALA A 91 -7.35 -17.49 -27.81
N VAL A 92 -6.68 -16.49 -27.22
CA VAL A 92 -5.58 -16.69 -26.26
C VAL A 92 -6.07 -17.43 -25.00
N GLN A 93 -7.23 -17.08 -24.45
CA GLN A 93 -7.83 -17.76 -23.30
C GLN A 93 -8.11 -19.24 -23.60
N ARG A 94 -8.63 -19.55 -24.80
CA ARG A 94 -8.86 -20.94 -25.23
C ARG A 94 -7.57 -21.72 -25.37
N VAL A 95 -6.54 -21.12 -25.98
CA VAL A 95 -5.24 -21.80 -26.19
C VAL A 95 -4.53 -22.07 -24.87
N LEU A 96 -4.66 -21.16 -23.90
CA LEU A 96 -4.05 -21.29 -22.57
C LEU A 96 -4.93 -22.07 -21.57
N ASP A 97 -6.12 -22.51 -21.99
CA ASP A 97 -7.13 -23.20 -21.15
C ASP A 97 -7.49 -22.43 -19.87
N ILE A 98 -7.56 -21.10 -19.99
CA ILE A 98 -7.96 -20.19 -18.90
C ILE A 98 -9.45 -19.91 -19.11
N ARG A 99 -10.29 -20.40 -18.19
CA ARG A 99 -11.75 -20.20 -18.20
C ARG A 99 -12.17 -18.89 -17.54
#